data_AF-A0AAV1A7Z4-F1
#
_entry.id   AF-A0AAV1A7Z4-F1
#
_cell.length_a   1.000
_cell.length_b   1.000
_cell.length_c   1.000
_cell.angle_alpha   90.00
_cell.angle_beta   90.00
_cell.angle_gamma   90.00
#
_symmetry.space_group_name_H-M   'P 1'
#
loop_
_entity.id
_entity.type
_entity.pdbx_description
1 polymer ?
#
loop_
_entity_poly.entity_id
_entity_poly.type
_entity_poly.pdbx_seq_one_letter_code
_entity_poly.pdbx_strand_id
1 'polypeptide(L)'
;MPRPQRPSFRSNAKISSRYFMESVKPSAVTLRKSKLSRTLTKVLRAKSTSGIAQVEGLQNVKVDEGNMTHSEEDEELKKKLAVEALVSRVFASISTIKASYAQVQYAQSPYDPDGIQDADKVLVSELKTLSELKQCWFKKQFHFDPSPEGAIVAAESKELKSVIKTYRIMGKKFEWQTRLKDSEILFLKEKLEEANKQNKSIEKRLNQSGSLSSLDNLHISGLSPSHFISVFRHTVKLIRSFVKLLVNEMRSAGWDIDASVNTIIGGDVVYLKEDHKCFAIESFVCREMFDSFNFPNFNLRPTDFLPDRNKTQFFFLNFNELKSSKAKEYLGSKPKSAFAKFCRTKYLRLVHPQMEASFFGDTKLRINMVNGGEFPDDNDLFTSFAEMAKRVWLLHCLAFSFEAEAEIFQVGKGCRFSDVYMESVVNVNVNDDEVAIAVESEPQVGFTVVPGFKIGKTVLQCQVYLSQLLQQR
;
A
#
# COMPACT_ATOMS: atom_id res chain seq x y z
N MET A 1 11.90 -47.72 -33.31
CA MET A 1 10.47 -47.45 -32.97
C MET A 1 10.39 -46.20 -32.08
N PRO A 2 9.24 -45.50 -31.99
CA PRO A 2 9.21 -44.04 -32.22
C PRO A 2 9.43 -43.15 -30.99
N ARG A 3 9.76 -41.88 -31.27
CA ARG A 3 9.82 -40.77 -30.29
C ARG A 3 8.41 -40.39 -29.81
N PRO A 4 8.21 -40.02 -28.54
CA PRO A 4 7.02 -39.29 -28.12
C PRO A 4 7.06 -37.84 -28.66
N GLN A 5 5.90 -37.34 -29.07
CA GLN A 5 5.74 -36.02 -29.69
C GLN A 5 5.69 -34.90 -28.63
N ARG A 6 6.19 -33.70 -28.97
CA ARG A 6 5.91 -32.48 -28.20
C ARG A 6 4.49 -31.99 -28.50
N PRO A 7 3.65 -31.63 -27.50
CA PRO A 7 2.43 -30.89 -27.76
C PRO A 7 2.74 -29.45 -28.16
N SER A 8 2.34 -29.05 -29.36
CA SER A 8 2.38 -27.64 -29.79
C SER A 8 1.16 -26.89 -29.25
N PHE A 9 1.29 -26.16 -28.15
CA PHE A 9 0.25 -25.21 -27.76
C PHE A 9 0.32 -23.95 -28.61
N ARG A 10 -0.64 -23.83 -29.55
CA ARG A 10 -0.85 -22.62 -30.35
C ARG A 10 -1.17 -21.43 -29.44
N SER A 11 -0.68 -20.27 -29.84
CA SER A 11 -1.07 -18.97 -29.30
C SER A 11 -2.57 -18.73 -29.45
N ASN A 12 -3.30 -18.60 -28.34
CA ASN A 12 -4.62 -17.97 -28.36
C ASN A 12 -4.44 -16.44 -28.32
N ALA A 13 -5.05 -15.77 -29.29
CA ALA A 13 -4.92 -14.34 -29.48
C ALA A 13 -5.54 -13.54 -28.32
N LYS A 14 -4.82 -12.52 -27.83
CA LYS A 14 -5.40 -11.48 -26.98
C LYS A 14 -6.41 -10.67 -27.80
N ILE A 15 -7.70 -10.93 -27.61
CA ILE A 15 -8.75 -9.98 -28.03
C ILE A 15 -8.72 -8.80 -27.05
N SER A 16 -7.86 -7.82 -27.35
CA SER A 16 -7.77 -6.58 -26.58
C SER A 16 -8.90 -5.64 -27.02
N SER A 17 -10.07 -5.82 -26.41
CA SER A 17 -11.18 -4.85 -26.49
C SER A 17 -10.84 -3.58 -25.70
N ARG A 18 -9.97 -2.73 -26.26
CA ARG A 18 -9.74 -1.38 -25.74
C ARG A 18 -10.98 -0.52 -25.97
N TYR A 19 -11.87 -0.47 -24.99
CA TYR A 19 -12.74 0.69 -24.81
C TYR A 19 -12.08 1.63 -23.82
N PHE A 20 -11.46 2.69 -24.34
CA PHE A 20 -11.10 3.86 -23.55
C PHE A 20 -12.40 4.46 -22.99
N MET A 21 -12.53 4.50 -21.67
CA MET A 21 -13.40 5.47 -21.00
C MET A 21 -12.51 6.47 -20.27
N GLU A 22 -12.62 7.71 -20.70
CA GLU A 22 -11.91 8.87 -20.19
C GLU A 22 -12.27 9.10 -18.71
N SER A 23 -11.27 9.22 -17.85
CA SER A 23 -11.46 9.30 -16.41
C SER A 23 -11.89 10.71 -15.99
N VAL A 24 -13.21 10.93 -15.91
CA VAL A 24 -13.76 12.13 -15.27
C VAL A 24 -13.39 12.10 -13.78
N LYS A 25 -12.49 13.01 -13.38
CA LYS A 25 -12.03 13.17 -11.99
C LYS A 25 -13.23 13.47 -11.07
N PRO A 26 -13.29 12.89 -9.85
CA PRO A 26 -14.38 13.17 -8.92
C PRO A 26 -14.26 14.60 -8.37
N SER A 27 -15.12 15.50 -8.84
CA SER A 27 -15.26 16.83 -8.26
C SER A 27 -16.01 16.72 -6.93
N ALA A 28 -15.42 17.21 -5.84
CA ALA A 28 -16.07 17.24 -4.53
C ALA A 28 -17.32 18.14 -4.58
N VAL A 29 -18.49 17.58 -4.28
CA VAL A 29 -19.74 18.34 -4.15
C VAL A 29 -20.36 18.07 -2.78
N THR A 30 -20.36 19.10 -1.94
CA THR A 30 -20.96 19.09 -0.60
C THR A 30 -22.47 18.82 -0.66
N LEU A 31 -22.97 18.08 0.33
CA LEU A 31 -24.34 17.56 0.40
C LEU A 31 -25.42 18.66 0.55
N ARG A 32 -25.82 19.31 -0.56
CA ARG A 32 -26.98 20.23 -0.58
C ARG A 32 -28.28 19.43 -0.46
N LYS A 33 -28.88 19.47 0.73
CA LYS A 33 -30.21 18.87 1.03
C LYS A 33 -31.26 19.35 0.01
N SER A 34 -31.72 18.45 -0.86
CA SER A 34 -32.65 18.76 -1.94
C SER A 34 -34.07 19.03 -1.44
N LYS A 35 -34.80 19.92 -2.13
CA LYS A 35 -36.11 20.45 -1.70
C LYS A 35 -37.25 19.41 -1.60
N LEU A 36 -37.07 18.19 -2.08
CA LEU A 36 -38.04 17.09 -2.04
C LEU A 36 -38.43 16.61 -0.63
N SER A 37 -37.52 16.69 0.35
CA SER A 37 -37.81 16.21 1.71
C SER A 37 -38.89 17.03 2.44
N ARG A 38 -39.04 18.31 2.11
CA ARG A 38 -40.04 19.20 2.74
C ARG A 38 -41.47 18.98 2.24
N THR A 39 -41.65 18.41 1.04
CA THR A 39 -42.98 18.16 0.47
C THR A 39 -43.63 16.93 1.12
N LEU A 40 -42.86 15.84 1.29
CA LEU A 40 -43.34 14.59 1.90
C LEU A 40 -43.80 14.78 3.37
N THR A 41 -43.13 15.63 4.15
CA THR A 41 -43.54 15.92 5.54
C THR A 41 -44.85 16.70 5.64
N LYS A 42 -45.24 17.47 4.61
CA LYS A 42 -46.51 18.20 4.59
C LYS A 42 -47.69 17.28 4.25
N VAL A 43 -47.53 16.40 3.26
CA VAL A 43 -48.60 15.47 2.82
C VAL A 43 -48.98 14.48 3.93
N LEU A 44 -48.01 14.00 4.71
CA LEU A 44 -48.29 13.11 5.85
C LEU A 44 -49.01 13.80 7.02
N ARG A 45 -48.82 15.11 7.24
CA ARG A 45 -49.55 15.87 8.27
C ARG A 45 -51.00 16.19 7.89
N ALA A 46 -51.29 16.34 6.60
CA ALA A 46 -52.65 16.62 6.12
C ALA A 46 -53.61 15.43 6.26
N LYS A 47 -53.09 14.19 6.24
CA LYS A 47 -53.91 12.97 6.39
C LYS A 47 -54.15 12.53 7.84
N SER A 48 -53.52 13.16 8.84
CA SER A 48 -53.71 12.81 10.25
C SER A 48 -54.79 13.62 10.98
N THR A 49 -55.47 14.56 10.31
CA THR A 49 -56.38 15.54 10.96
C THR A 49 -57.85 15.45 10.57
N SER A 50 -58.27 14.45 9.79
CA SER A 50 -59.70 14.21 9.48
C SER A 50 -60.15 12.84 10.02
N GLY A 51 -60.39 12.80 11.33
CA GLY A 51 -61.12 11.72 11.99
C GLY A 51 -62.46 12.23 12.54
N ILE A 52 -63.56 11.80 11.89
CA ILE A 52 -64.93 11.60 12.40
C ILE A 52 -65.42 12.50 13.57
N ALA A 53 -66.41 13.36 13.30
CA ALA A 53 -67.37 13.85 14.31
C ALA A 53 -68.72 14.29 13.70
N GLN A 54 -69.78 14.18 14.51
CA GLN A 54 -71.17 14.62 14.27
C GLN A 54 -71.58 15.57 15.45
N VAL A 55 -72.71 16.28 15.51
CA VAL A 55 -73.97 16.30 14.72
C VAL A 55 -74.68 17.68 14.87
N GLU A 56 -75.67 17.97 14.01
CA GLU A 56 -76.76 18.98 14.14
C GLU A 56 -76.48 20.50 14.23
N GLY A 57 -77.41 21.27 13.63
CA GLY A 57 -77.54 22.73 13.80
C GLY A 57 -78.18 23.44 12.59
N LEU A 58 -79.51 23.45 12.47
CA LEU A 58 -80.24 24.18 11.42
C LEU A 58 -80.36 25.69 11.75
N GLN A 59 -80.12 26.57 10.77
CA GLN A 59 -80.98 27.75 10.56
C GLN A 59 -80.85 28.36 9.15
N ASN A 60 -81.96 28.91 8.65
CA ASN A 60 -82.15 29.32 7.26
C ASN A 60 -81.55 30.69 6.94
N VAL A 61 -80.86 30.82 5.81
CA VAL A 61 -80.78 32.08 5.05
C VAL A 61 -80.98 31.80 3.56
N LYS A 62 -81.72 32.71 2.92
CA LYS A 62 -82.19 32.73 1.53
C LYS A 62 -81.24 32.14 0.48
N VAL A 63 -81.84 31.39 -0.44
CA VAL A 63 -81.37 31.26 -1.83
C VAL A 63 -81.31 32.65 -2.46
N ASP A 64 -80.17 32.99 -3.05
CA ASP A 64 -80.06 34.08 -4.02
C ASP A 64 -79.21 33.58 -5.21
N GLU A 65 -79.63 33.88 -6.43
CA GLU A 65 -79.10 33.24 -7.64
C GLU A 65 -77.86 33.96 -8.17
N GLY A 66 -76.68 33.32 -8.04
CA GLY A 66 -75.39 33.83 -8.52
C GLY A 66 -74.61 32.83 -9.38
N ASN A 67 -75.33 31.99 -10.14
CA ASN A 67 -74.80 30.72 -10.65
C ASN A 67 -74.13 30.80 -12.04
N MET A 68 -73.09 31.63 -12.21
CA MET A 68 -72.37 31.78 -13.50
C MET A 68 -70.83 31.72 -13.43
N THR A 69 -70.19 31.76 -12.25
CA THR A 69 -68.72 31.72 -12.13
C THR A 69 -68.14 30.32 -11.84
N HIS A 70 -68.82 29.49 -11.05
CA HIS A 70 -68.30 28.17 -10.65
C HIS A 70 -68.09 27.19 -11.83
N SER A 71 -68.87 27.32 -12.90
CA SER A 71 -68.75 26.41 -14.06
C SER A 71 -67.45 26.57 -14.85
N GLU A 72 -66.86 27.77 -14.90
CA GLU A 72 -65.63 28.00 -15.66
C GLU A 72 -64.40 27.56 -14.84
N GLU A 73 -64.42 27.82 -13.52
CA GLU A 73 -63.39 27.38 -12.58
C GLU A 73 -63.28 25.84 -12.55
N ASP A 74 -64.41 25.12 -12.49
CA ASP A 74 -64.45 23.65 -12.49
C ASP A 74 -63.92 23.05 -13.81
N GLU A 75 -64.23 23.64 -14.97
CA GLU A 75 -63.70 23.16 -16.25
C GLU A 75 -62.20 23.44 -16.41
N GLU A 76 -61.71 24.58 -15.91
CA GLU A 76 -60.26 24.83 -15.88
C GLU A 76 -59.54 23.87 -14.92
N LEU A 77 -60.16 23.51 -13.79
CA LEU A 77 -59.62 22.57 -12.81
C LEU A 77 -59.56 21.14 -13.36
N LYS A 78 -60.63 20.66 -14.01
CA LYS A 78 -60.64 19.37 -14.75
C LYS A 78 -59.56 19.32 -15.82
N LYS A 79 -59.38 20.41 -16.57
CA LYS A 79 -58.34 20.53 -17.62
C LYS A 79 -56.92 20.48 -17.04
N LYS A 80 -56.68 21.13 -15.89
CA LYS A 80 -55.40 21.05 -15.16
C LYS A 80 -55.10 19.61 -14.72
N LEU A 81 -56.07 18.93 -14.11
CA LEU A 81 -55.94 17.53 -13.68
C LEU A 81 -55.71 16.57 -14.86
N ALA A 82 -56.38 16.77 -16.00
CA ALA A 82 -56.15 15.98 -17.20
C ALA A 82 -54.74 16.17 -17.80
N VAL A 83 -54.19 17.40 -17.75
CA VAL A 83 -52.80 17.68 -18.13
C VAL A 83 -51.82 17.03 -17.15
N GLU A 84 -52.09 17.10 -15.84
CA GLU A 84 -51.27 16.45 -14.80
C GLU A 84 -51.25 14.92 -14.98
N ALA A 85 -52.40 14.28 -15.23
CA ALA A 85 -52.50 12.86 -15.53
C ALA A 85 -51.67 12.46 -16.77
N LEU A 86 -51.66 13.30 -17.83
CA LEU A 86 -50.85 13.08 -19.01
C LEU A 86 -49.34 13.17 -18.69
N VAL A 87 -48.94 14.20 -17.94
CA VAL A 87 -47.54 14.42 -17.54
C VAL A 87 -47.04 13.27 -16.66
N SER A 88 -47.81 12.84 -15.66
CA SER A 88 -47.47 11.70 -14.80
C SER A 88 -47.34 10.40 -15.62
N ARG A 89 -48.19 10.17 -16.63
CA ARG A 89 -48.04 9.03 -17.54
C ARG A 89 -46.76 9.10 -18.39
N VAL A 90 -46.34 10.28 -18.83
CA VAL A 90 -45.05 10.46 -19.53
C VAL A 90 -43.86 10.13 -18.61
N PHE A 91 -43.85 10.62 -17.36
CA PHE A 91 -42.80 10.28 -16.39
C PHE A 91 -42.77 8.77 -16.09
N ALA A 92 -43.92 8.14 -15.91
CA ALA A 92 -44.03 6.70 -15.70
C ALA A 92 -43.43 5.89 -16.85
N SER A 93 -43.79 6.21 -18.11
CA SER A 93 -43.23 5.53 -19.29
C SER A 93 -41.72 5.78 -19.48
N ILE A 94 -41.24 7.01 -19.26
CA ILE A 94 -39.79 7.30 -19.29
C ILE A 94 -39.03 6.49 -18.24
N SER A 95 -39.57 6.39 -17.01
CA SER A 95 -38.96 5.60 -15.95
C SER A 95 -39.03 4.09 -16.20
N THR A 96 -40.08 3.58 -16.85
CA THR A 96 -40.13 2.19 -17.32
C THR A 96 -39.09 1.92 -18.42
N ILE A 97 -38.90 2.83 -19.39
CA ILE A 97 -37.84 2.74 -20.41
C ILE A 97 -36.46 2.68 -19.76
N LYS A 98 -36.16 3.55 -18.77
CA LYS A 98 -34.89 3.51 -18.01
C LYS A 98 -34.69 2.17 -17.31
N ALA A 99 -35.74 1.61 -16.71
CA ALA A 99 -35.68 0.31 -16.03
C ALA A 99 -35.46 -0.86 -17.00
N SER A 100 -36.04 -0.81 -18.20
CA SER A 100 -35.79 -1.79 -19.26
C SER A 100 -34.39 -1.67 -19.85
N TYR A 101 -33.89 -0.45 -20.09
CA TYR A 101 -32.51 -0.24 -20.54
C TYR A 101 -31.48 -0.75 -19.51
N ALA A 102 -31.71 -0.51 -18.22
CA ALA A 102 -30.89 -1.09 -17.15
C ALA A 102 -30.93 -2.64 -17.15
N GLN A 103 -32.09 -3.24 -17.46
CA GLN A 103 -32.21 -4.70 -17.59
C GLN A 103 -31.42 -5.24 -18.79
N VAL A 104 -31.45 -4.56 -19.96
CA VAL A 104 -30.61 -4.91 -21.12
C VAL A 104 -29.12 -4.86 -20.74
N GLN A 105 -28.67 -3.78 -20.08
CA GLN A 105 -27.27 -3.64 -19.65
C GLN A 105 -26.83 -4.71 -18.62
N TYR A 106 -27.77 -5.24 -17.82
CA TYR A 106 -27.50 -6.33 -16.90
C TYR A 106 -27.43 -7.68 -17.62
N ALA A 107 -28.35 -7.94 -18.55
CA ALA A 107 -28.42 -9.15 -19.36
C ALA A 107 -27.33 -9.23 -20.46
N GLN A 108 -26.47 -8.22 -20.61
CA GLN A 108 -25.29 -8.27 -21.46
C GLN A 108 -24.09 -8.97 -20.82
N SER A 109 -24.02 -9.09 -19.48
CA SER A 109 -22.88 -9.66 -18.78
C SER A 109 -23.27 -10.25 -17.41
N PRO A 110 -23.44 -11.60 -17.30
CA PRO A 110 -23.30 -12.59 -18.36
C PRO A 110 -24.36 -12.41 -19.45
N TYR A 111 -24.05 -12.88 -20.67
CA TYR A 111 -24.94 -12.75 -21.83
C TYR A 111 -26.19 -13.64 -21.66
N ASP A 112 -27.35 -12.99 -21.60
CA ASP A 112 -28.69 -13.54 -21.40
C ASP A 112 -29.59 -12.99 -22.53
N PRO A 113 -29.74 -13.74 -23.64
CA PRO A 113 -30.48 -13.25 -24.82
C PRO A 113 -31.98 -13.09 -24.54
N ASP A 114 -32.55 -13.93 -23.69
CA ASP A 114 -33.97 -13.89 -23.33
C ASP A 114 -34.25 -12.65 -22.48
N GLY A 115 -33.40 -12.37 -21.47
CA GLY A 115 -33.47 -11.17 -20.65
C GLY A 115 -33.26 -9.87 -21.43
N ILE A 116 -32.45 -9.89 -22.50
CA ILE A 116 -32.35 -8.78 -23.46
C ILE A 116 -33.66 -8.64 -24.25
N GLN A 117 -34.17 -9.72 -24.83
CA GLN A 117 -35.36 -9.70 -25.68
C GLN A 117 -36.63 -9.25 -24.92
N ASP A 118 -36.81 -9.69 -23.68
CA ASP A 118 -37.96 -9.30 -22.85
C ASP A 118 -37.87 -7.84 -22.38
N ALA A 119 -36.67 -7.34 -22.12
CA ALA A 119 -36.48 -5.92 -21.83
C ALA A 119 -36.71 -5.04 -23.06
N ASP A 120 -36.31 -5.49 -24.25
CA ASP A 120 -36.56 -4.81 -25.53
C ASP A 120 -38.05 -4.74 -25.87
N LYS A 121 -38.80 -5.85 -25.73
CA LYS A 121 -40.27 -5.87 -25.90
C LYS A 121 -40.96 -4.77 -25.07
N VAL A 122 -40.56 -4.61 -23.80
CA VAL A 122 -41.10 -3.59 -22.89
C VAL A 122 -40.64 -2.17 -23.29
N LEU A 123 -39.40 -2.02 -23.75
CA LEU A 123 -38.89 -0.73 -24.23
C LEU A 123 -39.66 -0.27 -25.48
N VAL A 124 -39.88 -1.16 -26.44
CA VAL A 124 -40.65 -0.89 -27.66
C VAL A 124 -42.11 -0.60 -27.35
N SER A 125 -42.75 -1.27 -26.39
CA SER A 125 -44.14 -0.97 -26.01
C SER A 125 -44.26 0.40 -25.34
N GLU A 126 -43.35 0.78 -24.45
CA GLU A 126 -43.37 2.12 -23.82
C GLU A 126 -43.04 3.25 -24.80
N LEU A 127 -42.22 3.01 -25.82
CA LEU A 127 -42.02 3.97 -26.92
C LEU A 127 -43.29 4.19 -27.75
N LYS A 128 -44.11 3.14 -27.97
CA LYS A 128 -45.43 3.28 -28.58
C LYS A 128 -46.37 4.09 -27.69
N THR A 129 -46.42 3.79 -26.38
CA THR A 129 -47.19 4.57 -25.39
C THR A 129 -46.80 6.06 -25.41
N LEU A 130 -45.50 6.39 -25.44
CA LEU A 130 -45.05 7.79 -25.54
C LEU A 130 -45.46 8.46 -26.87
N SER A 131 -45.48 7.71 -27.97
CA SER A 131 -45.98 8.20 -29.26
C SER A 131 -47.49 8.49 -29.22
N GLU A 132 -48.28 7.65 -28.56
CA GLU A 132 -49.72 7.86 -28.34
C GLU A 132 -49.99 9.08 -27.46
N LEU A 133 -49.32 9.19 -26.30
CA LEU A 133 -49.41 10.35 -25.41
C LEU A 133 -49.05 11.66 -26.11
N LYS A 134 -48.01 11.63 -26.97
CA LYS A 134 -47.64 12.75 -27.85
C LYS A 134 -48.77 13.12 -28.82
N GLN A 135 -49.43 12.14 -29.44
CA GLN A 135 -50.56 12.40 -30.35
C GLN A 135 -51.77 12.99 -29.60
N CYS A 136 -52.10 12.48 -28.41
CA CYS A 136 -53.19 13.02 -27.58
C CYS A 136 -52.96 14.51 -27.24
N TRP A 137 -51.72 14.88 -26.90
CA TRP A 137 -51.32 16.27 -26.66
C TRP A 137 -51.58 17.17 -27.88
N PHE A 138 -51.07 16.79 -29.06
CA PHE A 138 -51.27 17.60 -30.29
C PHE A 138 -52.73 17.68 -30.73
N LYS A 139 -53.53 16.62 -30.53
CA LYS A 139 -54.96 16.60 -30.83
C LYS A 139 -55.83 17.30 -29.77
N LYS A 140 -55.23 17.82 -28.67
CA LYS A 140 -55.93 18.38 -27.49
C LYS A 140 -56.98 17.42 -26.89
N GLN A 141 -56.75 16.11 -26.98
CA GLN A 141 -57.65 15.07 -26.49
C GLN A 141 -57.34 14.79 -25.01
N PHE A 142 -57.91 15.62 -24.13
CA PHE A 142 -57.68 15.56 -22.68
C PHE A 142 -58.68 14.68 -21.92
N HIS A 143 -59.84 14.35 -22.51
CA HIS A 143 -60.87 13.47 -21.92
C HIS A 143 -60.53 11.98 -22.06
N PHE A 144 -59.32 11.57 -21.63
CA PHE A 144 -58.83 10.19 -21.80
C PHE A 144 -59.34 9.23 -20.71
N ASP A 145 -59.49 9.71 -19.48
CA ASP A 145 -59.85 8.88 -18.31
C ASP A 145 -61.17 9.34 -17.68
N PRO A 146 -62.01 8.41 -17.17
CA PRO A 146 -63.18 8.74 -16.37
C PRO A 146 -62.85 9.24 -14.94
N SER A 147 -61.59 9.12 -14.49
CA SER A 147 -61.06 9.81 -13.30
C SER A 147 -59.58 10.16 -13.52
N PRO A 148 -59.24 11.45 -13.73
CA PRO A 148 -57.86 11.91 -13.86
C PRO A 148 -57.00 11.63 -12.62
N GLU A 149 -57.57 11.73 -11.42
CA GLU A 149 -56.87 11.55 -10.14
C GLU A 149 -56.41 10.10 -9.95
N GLY A 150 -57.28 9.15 -10.30
CA GLY A 150 -56.94 7.72 -10.32
C GLY A 150 -55.79 7.42 -11.30
N ALA A 151 -55.79 8.09 -12.47
CA ALA A 151 -54.74 7.95 -13.46
C ALA A 151 -53.39 8.55 -13.02
N ILE A 152 -53.40 9.70 -12.32
CA ILE A 152 -52.20 10.29 -11.69
C ILE A 152 -51.56 9.29 -10.73
N VAL A 153 -52.33 8.79 -9.74
CA VAL A 153 -51.81 7.87 -8.72
C VAL A 153 -51.34 6.54 -9.33
N ALA A 154 -52.03 6.02 -10.34
CA ALA A 154 -51.60 4.83 -11.07
C ALA A 154 -50.26 5.06 -11.81
N ALA A 155 -50.08 6.22 -12.44
CA ALA A 155 -48.87 6.58 -13.15
C ALA A 155 -47.69 6.78 -12.18
N GLU A 156 -47.86 7.51 -11.07
CA GLU A 156 -46.85 7.65 -10.01
C GLU A 156 -46.45 6.29 -9.43
N SER A 157 -47.41 5.39 -9.20
CA SER A 157 -47.14 4.02 -8.75
C SER A 157 -46.31 3.23 -9.76
N LYS A 158 -46.59 3.36 -11.07
CA LYS A 158 -45.80 2.76 -12.16
C LYS A 158 -44.39 3.35 -12.22
N GLU A 159 -44.25 4.67 -12.04
CA GLU A 159 -42.95 5.34 -11.99
C GLU A 159 -42.10 4.80 -10.83
N LEU A 160 -42.61 4.85 -9.60
CA LEU A 160 -41.90 4.40 -8.40
C LEU A 160 -41.47 2.93 -8.51
N LYS A 161 -42.35 2.05 -9.01
CA LYS A 161 -42.01 0.64 -9.29
C LYS A 161 -40.87 0.50 -10.31
N SER A 162 -40.84 1.34 -11.34
CA SER A 162 -39.79 1.35 -12.37
C SER A 162 -38.45 1.86 -11.82
N VAL A 163 -38.48 2.90 -10.99
CA VAL A 163 -37.29 3.42 -10.29
C VAL A 163 -36.71 2.36 -9.34
N ILE A 164 -37.54 1.70 -8.53
CA ILE A 164 -37.12 0.59 -7.65
C ILE A 164 -36.56 -0.58 -8.48
N LYS A 165 -37.18 -0.95 -9.61
CA LYS A 165 -36.64 -1.98 -10.53
C LYS A 165 -35.23 -1.61 -11.01
N THR A 166 -35.01 -0.35 -11.39
CA THR A 166 -33.70 0.17 -11.84
C THR A 166 -32.63 0.02 -10.75
N TYR A 167 -32.90 0.49 -9.53
CA TYR A 167 -31.96 0.37 -8.41
C TYR A 167 -31.70 -1.09 -8.01
N ARG A 168 -32.71 -1.97 -8.05
CA ARG A 168 -32.56 -3.41 -7.80
C ARG A 168 -31.63 -4.08 -8.80
N ILE A 169 -31.72 -3.72 -10.08
CA ILE A 169 -30.83 -4.25 -11.13
C ILE A 169 -29.39 -3.75 -10.91
N MET A 170 -29.24 -2.46 -10.61
CA MET A 170 -27.93 -1.84 -10.35
C MET A 170 -27.25 -2.42 -9.10
N GLY A 171 -28.00 -2.68 -8.03
CA GLY A 171 -27.52 -3.36 -6.82
C GLY A 171 -26.96 -4.75 -7.12
N LYS A 172 -27.70 -5.58 -7.88
CA LYS A 172 -27.21 -6.89 -8.33
C LYS A 172 -25.93 -6.79 -9.16
N LYS A 173 -25.82 -5.79 -10.05
CA LYS A 173 -24.62 -5.57 -10.86
C LYS A 173 -23.39 -5.26 -9.99
N PHE A 174 -23.54 -4.36 -9.02
CA PHE A 174 -22.44 -4.03 -8.10
C PHE A 174 -22.07 -5.21 -7.19
N GLU A 175 -23.05 -5.97 -6.69
CA GLU A 175 -22.78 -7.16 -5.87
C GLU A 175 -21.91 -8.20 -6.62
N TRP A 176 -22.20 -8.47 -7.90
CA TRP A 176 -21.37 -9.33 -8.73
C TRP A 176 -19.97 -8.76 -8.99
N GLN A 177 -19.85 -7.45 -9.21
CA GLN A 177 -18.54 -6.80 -9.39
C GLN A 177 -17.68 -6.87 -8.12
N THR A 178 -18.28 -6.68 -6.93
CA THR A 178 -17.60 -6.84 -5.64
C THR A 178 -17.10 -8.27 -5.47
N ARG A 179 -17.96 -9.28 -5.63
CA ARG A 179 -17.57 -10.70 -5.52
C ARG A 179 -16.45 -11.10 -6.48
N LEU A 180 -16.46 -10.55 -7.71
CA LEU A 180 -15.37 -10.76 -8.68
C LEU A 180 -14.05 -10.16 -8.19
N LYS A 181 -14.08 -8.95 -7.62
CA LYS A 181 -12.91 -8.28 -7.06
C LYS A 181 -12.40 -8.96 -5.78
N ASP A 182 -13.28 -9.46 -4.91
CA ASP A 182 -12.88 -10.27 -3.76
C ASP A 182 -12.16 -11.55 -4.20
N SER A 183 -12.64 -12.19 -5.28
CA SER A 183 -12.00 -13.38 -5.87
C SER A 183 -10.62 -13.06 -6.45
N GLU A 184 -10.48 -11.92 -7.13
CA GLU A 184 -9.20 -11.43 -7.66
C GLU A 184 -8.20 -11.10 -6.52
N ILE A 185 -8.67 -10.46 -5.44
CA ILE A 185 -7.87 -10.18 -4.24
C ILE A 185 -7.40 -11.48 -3.57
N LEU A 186 -8.26 -12.50 -3.46
CA LEU A 186 -7.90 -13.79 -2.89
C LEU A 186 -6.81 -14.49 -3.72
N PHE A 187 -6.98 -14.53 -5.04
CA PHE A 187 -5.99 -15.09 -5.97
C PHE A 187 -4.65 -14.36 -5.90
N LEU A 188 -4.65 -13.02 -5.84
CA LEU A 188 -3.42 -12.22 -5.72
C LEU A 188 -2.72 -12.44 -4.37
N LYS A 189 -3.48 -12.61 -3.27
CA LYS A 189 -2.92 -12.96 -1.95
C LYS A 189 -2.24 -14.33 -1.97
N GLU A 190 -2.86 -15.35 -2.58
CA GLU A 190 -2.27 -16.67 -2.73
C GLU A 190 -0.97 -16.62 -3.56
N LYS A 191 -0.96 -15.87 -4.66
CA LYS A 191 0.25 -15.66 -5.48
C LYS A 191 1.37 -14.94 -4.72
N LEU A 192 1.03 -13.96 -3.87
CA LEU A 192 1.99 -13.29 -3.00
C LEU A 192 2.55 -14.24 -1.93
N GLU A 193 1.72 -15.10 -1.34
CA GLU A 193 2.17 -16.08 -0.35
C GLU A 193 3.12 -17.11 -0.97
N GLU A 194 2.80 -17.62 -2.16
CA GLU A 194 3.66 -18.55 -2.91
C GLU A 194 5.00 -17.90 -3.30
N ALA A 195 4.99 -16.68 -3.82
CA ALA A 195 6.22 -15.92 -4.09
C ALA A 195 7.05 -15.71 -2.81
N ASN A 196 6.42 -15.44 -1.67
CA ASN A 196 7.09 -15.33 -0.39
C ASN A 196 7.67 -16.66 0.12
N LYS A 197 7.00 -17.80 -0.10
CA LYS A 197 7.54 -19.14 0.19
C LYS A 197 8.76 -19.44 -0.67
N GLN A 198 8.71 -19.12 -1.96
CA GLN A 198 9.84 -19.26 -2.88
C GLN A 198 11.02 -18.36 -2.49
N ASN A 199 10.76 -17.09 -2.16
CA ASN A 199 11.78 -16.16 -1.65
C ASN A 199 12.42 -16.69 -0.35
N LYS A 200 11.64 -17.17 0.63
CA LYS A 200 12.16 -17.81 1.85
C LYS A 200 13.00 -19.06 1.55
N SER A 201 12.64 -19.85 0.54
CA SER A 201 13.40 -21.03 0.10
C SER A 201 14.73 -20.65 -0.56
N ILE A 202 14.70 -19.68 -1.49
CA ILE A 202 15.91 -19.12 -2.13
C ILE A 202 16.82 -18.48 -1.09
N GLU A 203 16.27 -17.74 -0.12
CA GLU A 203 17.03 -17.15 0.97
C GLU A 203 17.66 -18.21 1.89
N LYS A 204 16.93 -19.26 2.27
CA LYS A 204 17.51 -20.40 3.02
C LYS A 204 18.67 -21.03 2.25
N ARG A 205 18.50 -21.30 0.95
CA ARG A 205 19.57 -21.84 0.09
C ARG A 205 20.76 -20.88 0.01
N LEU A 206 20.53 -19.59 -0.17
CA LEU A 206 21.61 -18.59 -0.29
C LEU A 206 22.31 -18.31 1.05
N ASN A 207 21.63 -18.49 2.18
CA ASN A 207 22.21 -18.43 3.52
C ASN A 207 22.98 -19.73 3.85
N GLN A 208 22.53 -20.89 3.38
CA GLN A 208 23.27 -22.16 3.46
C GLN A 208 24.54 -22.13 2.60
N SER A 209 24.45 -21.63 1.36
CA SER A 209 25.62 -21.30 0.51
C SER A 209 26.43 -20.11 1.04
N GLY A 210 25.89 -19.34 1.98
CA GLY A 210 26.53 -18.27 2.75
C GLY A 210 27.12 -18.73 4.09
N SER A 211 27.11 -20.05 4.34
CA SER A 211 28.06 -20.65 5.28
C SER A 211 29.47 -20.27 4.82
N LEU A 212 30.35 -19.94 5.76
CA LEU A 212 31.75 -19.64 5.47
C LEU A 212 32.56 -20.93 5.19
N SER A 213 31.90 -22.01 4.77
CA SER A 213 32.53 -23.30 4.49
C SER A 213 33.43 -23.28 3.25
N SER A 214 33.21 -22.35 2.32
CA SER A 214 34.21 -22.06 1.27
C SER A 214 35.52 -21.48 1.82
N LEU A 215 35.51 -20.97 3.05
CA LEU A 215 36.67 -20.46 3.80
C LEU A 215 37.13 -21.45 4.88
N ASP A 216 36.62 -22.68 4.94
CA ASP A 216 37.03 -23.66 5.96
C ASP A 216 38.51 -24.04 5.81
N ASN A 217 38.98 -24.19 4.57
CA ASN A 217 40.38 -24.53 4.23
C ASN A 217 41.28 -23.30 3.98
N LEU A 218 40.87 -22.09 4.36
CA LEU A 218 41.68 -20.90 4.12
C LEU A 218 42.90 -20.88 5.06
N HIS A 219 44.09 -20.72 4.49
CA HIS A 219 45.32 -20.39 5.22
C HIS A 219 45.55 -18.86 5.21
N ILE A 220 46.20 -18.31 6.23
CA ILE A 220 46.44 -16.85 6.33
C ILE A 220 47.20 -16.31 5.11
N SER A 221 48.18 -17.05 4.60
CA SER A 221 48.93 -16.70 3.37
C SER A 221 48.11 -16.75 2.08
N GLY A 222 46.89 -17.31 2.11
CA GLY A 222 45.96 -17.35 0.99
C GLY A 222 44.89 -16.25 1.05
N LEU A 223 44.93 -15.37 2.06
CA LEU A 223 44.02 -14.23 2.15
C LEU A 223 44.16 -13.34 0.92
N SER A 224 43.02 -12.89 0.39
CA SER A 224 42.97 -11.99 -0.76
C SER A 224 41.74 -11.07 -0.66
N PRO A 225 41.72 -9.92 -1.35
CA PRO A 225 40.61 -8.98 -1.27
C PRO A 225 39.24 -9.58 -1.66
N SER A 226 39.20 -10.62 -2.51
CA SER A 226 37.93 -11.28 -2.88
C SER A 226 37.27 -12.01 -1.70
N HIS A 227 38.06 -12.55 -0.78
CA HIS A 227 37.55 -13.15 0.47
C HIS A 227 36.88 -12.08 1.34
N PHE A 228 37.51 -10.91 1.50
CA PHE A 228 36.92 -9.77 2.21
C PHE A 228 35.64 -9.26 1.53
N ILE A 229 35.66 -9.08 0.21
CA ILE A 229 34.48 -8.68 -0.58
C ILE A 229 33.31 -9.67 -0.35
N SER A 230 33.58 -10.97 -0.34
CA SER A 230 32.54 -12.00 -0.10
C SER A 230 31.93 -11.87 1.30
N VAL A 231 32.76 -11.73 2.34
CA VAL A 231 32.28 -11.54 3.72
C VAL A 231 31.56 -10.21 3.88
N PHE A 232 32.07 -9.12 3.31
CA PHE A 232 31.44 -7.80 3.33
C PHE A 232 30.04 -7.81 2.68
N ARG A 233 29.89 -8.40 1.49
CA ARG A 233 28.59 -8.56 0.82
C ARG A 233 27.60 -9.34 1.70
N HIS A 234 28.06 -10.36 2.40
CA HIS A 234 27.21 -11.10 3.36
C HIS A 234 26.89 -10.28 4.62
N THR A 235 27.82 -9.45 5.10
CA THR A 235 27.60 -8.53 6.22
C THR A 235 26.51 -7.50 5.87
N VAL A 236 26.61 -6.84 4.71
CA VAL A 236 25.58 -5.91 4.21
C VAL A 236 24.22 -6.59 4.05
N LYS A 237 24.19 -7.84 3.56
CA LYS A 237 22.94 -8.61 3.49
C LYS A 237 22.27 -8.79 4.86
N LEU A 238 23.03 -9.17 5.90
CA LEU A 238 22.46 -9.33 7.24
C LEU A 238 22.08 -8.00 7.89
N ILE A 239 22.85 -6.93 7.66
CA ILE A 239 22.47 -5.57 8.09
C ILE A 239 21.11 -5.21 7.50
N ARG A 240 20.90 -5.38 6.19
CA ARG A 240 19.61 -5.13 5.54
C ARG A 240 18.47 -6.00 6.05
N SER A 241 18.75 -7.26 6.37
CA SER A 241 17.75 -8.16 6.98
C SER A 241 17.34 -7.67 8.38
N PHE A 242 18.31 -7.27 9.19
CA PHE A 242 18.07 -6.73 10.52
C PHE A 242 17.34 -5.38 10.47
N VAL A 243 17.73 -4.47 9.57
CA VAL A 243 17.05 -3.17 9.36
C VAL A 243 15.58 -3.37 8.98
N LYS A 244 15.27 -4.34 8.11
CA LYS A 244 13.87 -4.67 7.76
C LYS A 244 13.06 -5.15 8.97
N LEU A 245 13.64 -5.97 9.84
CA LEU A 245 12.99 -6.41 11.08
C LEU A 245 12.80 -5.22 12.02
N LEU A 246 13.84 -4.41 12.25
CA LEU A 246 13.79 -3.21 13.10
C LEU A 246 12.70 -2.23 12.64
N VAL A 247 12.61 -1.93 11.34
CA VAL A 247 11.57 -1.05 10.77
C VAL A 247 10.16 -1.63 10.93
N ASN A 248 10.02 -2.95 10.87
CA ASN A 248 8.73 -3.61 11.13
C ASN A 248 8.35 -3.54 12.61
N GLU A 249 9.28 -3.75 13.55
CA GLU A 249 9.03 -3.57 14.98
C GLU A 249 8.67 -2.12 15.32
N MET A 250 9.40 -1.14 14.76
CA MET A 250 9.07 0.28 14.87
C MET A 250 7.63 0.57 14.41
N ARG A 251 7.25 0.07 13.22
CA ARG A 251 5.89 0.26 12.69
C ARG A 251 4.82 -0.42 13.56
N SER A 252 5.08 -1.65 14.04
CA SER A 252 4.17 -2.39 14.92
C SER A 252 3.98 -1.69 16.28
N ALA A 253 5.03 -1.08 16.81
CA ALA A 253 5.01 -0.33 18.05
C ALA A 253 4.55 1.14 17.89
N GLY A 254 4.07 1.54 16.69
CA GLY A 254 3.52 2.87 16.43
C GLY A 254 4.56 4.00 16.40
N TRP A 255 5.83 3.70 16.13
CA TRP A 255 6.89 4.72 16.03
C TRP A 255 6.73 5.58 14.78
N ASP A 256 6.92 6.89 14.96
CA ASP A 256 7.03 7.84 13.85
C ASP A 256 8.39 7.65 13.16
N ILE A 257 8.33 7.06 11.96
CA ILE A 257 9.51 6.78 11.12
C ILE A 257 10.13 8.09 10.60
N ASP A 258 9.33 9.11 10.30
CA ASP A 258 9.82 10.40 9.81
C ASP A 258 10.58 11.16 10.90
N ALA A 259 10.01 11.27 12.09
CA ALA A 259 10.69 11.86 13.24
C ALA A 259 11.99 11.11 13.59
N SER A 260 11.97 9.78 13.50
CA SER A 260 13.15 8.93 13.71
C SER A 260 14.25 9.20 12.68
N VAL A 261 13.90 9.24 11.39
CA VAL A 261 14.83 9.47 10.27
C VAL A 261 15.43 10.88 10.33
N ASN A 262 14.62 11.90 10.62
CA ASN A 262 15.07 13.28 10.79
C ASN A 262 16.08 13.40 11.95
N THR A 263 15.83 12.70 13.06
CA THR A 263 16.74 12.63 14.22
C THR A 263 18.06 11.93 13.89
N ILE A 264 18.03 10.88 13.05
CA ILE A 264 19.22 10.09 12.69
C ILE A 264 20.20 10.84 11.77
N ILE A 265 19.65 11.55 10.77
CA ILE A 265 20.43 12.20 9.69
C ILE A 265 20.74 13.67 10.01
N GLY A 266 19.97 14.32 10.89
CA GLY A 266 20.32 15.64 11.42
C GLY A 266 20.27 16.77 10.39
N GLY A 267 19.35 16.72 9.43
CA GLY A 267 19.10 17.83 8.51
C GLY A 267 18.23 17.45 7.33
N ASP A 268 17.76 18.46 6.60
CA ASP A 268 16.86 18.29 5.47
C ASP A 268 17.52 17.45 4.35
N VAL A 269 16.89 16.35 3.99
CA VAL A 269 17.30 15.42 2.92
C VAL A 269 16.05 15.03 2.17
N VAL A 270 15.97 15.42 0.89
CA VAL A 270 14.83 15.09 0.05
C VAL A 270 14.95 13.63 -0.38
N TYR A 271 13.98 12.82 0.03
CA TYR A 271 13.83 11.42 -0.39
C TYR A 271 13.00 11.34 -1.68
N LEU A 272 13.51 10.60 -2.68
CA LEU A 272 12.85 10.43 -3.98
C LEU A 272 11.59 9.56 -3.91
N LYS A 273 11.53 8.65 -2.92
CA LYS A 273 10.39 7.79 -2.61
C LYS A 273 10.31 7.65 -1.10
N GLU A 274 9.10 7.51 -0.56
CA GLU A 274 8.90 7.37 0.89
C GLU A 274 9.65 6.17 1.48
N ASP A 275 9.67 5.04 0.78
CA ASP A 275 10.42 3.85 1.17
C ASP A 275 11.93 4.10 1.31
N HIS A 276 12.51 5.12 0.66
CA HIS A 276 13.94 5.43 0.77
C HIS A 276 14.34 5.90 2.17
N LYS A 277 13.38 6.32 3.01
CA LYS A 277 13.60 6.59 4.44
C LYS A 277 14.27 5.40 5.16
N CYS A 278 14.06 4.16 4.69
CA CYS A 278 14.73 2.99 5.28
C CYS A 278 16.26 3.00 5.13
N PHE A 279 16.82 3.68 4.11
CA PHE A 279 18.27 3.81 3.94
C PHE A 279 18.91 4.68 5.04
N ALA A 280 18.17 5.62 5.64
CA ALA A 280 18.67 6.38 6.78
C ALA A 280 18.81 5.51 8.03
N ILE A 281 17.88 4.57 8.23
CA ILE A 281 17.96 3.57 9.32
C ILE A 281 19.07 2.55 9.03
N GLU A 282 19.28 2.16 7.77
CA GLU A 282 20.45 1.36 7.35
C GLU A 282 21.77 2.12 7.62
N SER A 283 21.84 3.42 7.33
CA SER A 283 22.97 4.30 7.64
C SER A 283 23.25 4.37 9.15
N PHE A 284 22.22 4.52 9.99
CA PHE A 284 22.34 4.47 11.45
C PHE A 284 22.92 3.14 11.94
N VAL A 285 22.34 2.02 11.49
CA VAL A 285 22.81 0.68 11.87
C VAL A 285 24.25 0.46 11.42
N CYS A 286 24.61 0.84 10.19
CA CYS A 286 26.00 0.82 9.73
C CYS A 286 26.91 1.69 10.59
N ARG A 287 26.52 2.93 10.89
CA ARG A 287 27.31 3.87 11.72
C ARG A 287 27.60 3.29 13.10
N GLU A 288 26.59 2.80 13.80
CA GLU A 288 26.81 2.21 15.13
C GLU A 288 27.60 0.90 15.07
N MET A 289 27.30 0.01 14.13
CA MET A 289 27.99 -1.29 14.03
C MET A 289 29.46 -1.16 13.62
N PHE A 290 29.78 -0.25 12.70
CA PHE A 290 31.14 0.00 12.21
C PHE A 290 31.90 1.09 12.99
N ASP A 291 31.29 1.76 13.96
CA ASP A 291 32.02 2.71 14.81
C ASP A 291 33.25 2.05 15.45
N SER A 292 34.39 2.75 15.41
CA SER A 292 35.71 2.28 15.84
C SER A 292 36.30 1.07 15.10
N PHE A 293 35.81 0.71 13.91
CA PHE A 293 36.36 -0.41 13.10
C PHE A 293 37.85 -0.25 12.74
N ASN A 294 38.37 0.97 12.61
CA ASN A 294 39.81 1.21 12.38
C ASN A 294 40.71 0.85 13.59
N PHE A 295 40.15 0.49 14.75
CA PHE A 295 40.92 0.17 15.95
C PHE A 295 40.83 -1.33 16.31
N PRO A 296 41.93 -1.96 16.75
CA PRO A 296 41.92 -3.34 17.25
C PRO A 296 40.79 -3.58 18.26
N ASN A 297 40.02 -4.65 18.07
CA ASN A 297 38.87 -5.01 18.89
C ASN A 297 37.84 -3.86 19.11
N PHE A 298 37.66 -2.97 18.13
CA PHE A 298 36.77 -1.81 18.20
C PHE A 298 37.06 -0.87 19.40
N ASN A 299 38.32 -0.79 19.84
CA ASN A 299 38.75 -0.03 21.03
C ASN A 299 38.06 -0.47 22.35
N LEU A 300 37.58 -1.72 22.42
CA LEU A 300 36.88 -2.27 23.60
C LEU A 300 37.82 -2.84 24.70
N ARG A 301 39.14 -2.76 24.48
CA ARG A 301 40.19 -3.08 25.45
C ARG A 301 41.44 -2.22 25.18
N PRO A 302 42.17 -1.79 26.22
CA PRO A 302 43.58 -1.42 26.07
C PRO A 302 44.34 -2.57 25.39
N THR A 303 45.15 -2.26 24.38
CA THR A 303 45.78 -3.26 23.50
C THR A 303 47.24 -3.54 23.92
N ASP A 304 47.51 -3.47 25.22
CA ASP A 304 48.87 -3.32 25.76
C ASP A 304 49.73 -4.61 25.74
N PHE A 305 49.29 -5.68 25.05
CA PHE A 305 49.78 -7.05 25.24
C PHE A 305 50.00 -7.91 23.98
N LEU A 306 49.92 -7.35 22.76
CA LEU A 306 50.20 -8.12 21.54
C LEU A 306 51.41 -7.55 20.77
N PRO A 307 52.53 -8.30 20.69
CA PRO A 307 53.63 -7.95 19.79
C PRO A 307 53.14 -7.92 18.33
N ASP A 308 53.53 -6.87 17.61
CA ASP A 308 53.06 -6.55 16.25
C ASP A 308 53.10 -7.75 15.28
N ARG A 309 54.21 -8.52 15.32
CA ARG A 309 54.41 -9.75 14.52
C ARG A 309 53.34 -10.83 14.66
N ASN A 310 52.57 -10.85 15.74
CA ASN A 310 51.54 -11.86 15.99
C ASN A 310 50.10 -11.34 15.83
N LYS A 311 49.92 -10.05 15.49
CA LYS A 311 48.62 -9.38 15.40
C LYS A 311 47.72 -10.02 14.32
N THR A 312 48.23 -10.22 13.12
CA THR A 312 47.50 -10.82 11.99
C THR A 312 47.05 -12.25 12.29
N GLN A 313 47.96 -13.08 12.83
CA GLN A 313 47.65 -14.45 13.24
C GLN A 313 46.59 -14.51 14.36
N PHE A 314 46.65 -13.59 15.34
CA PHE A 314 45.66 -13.49 16.40
C PHE A 314 44.25 -13.22 15.84
N PHE A 315 44.10 -12.24 14.94
CA PHE A 315 42.81 -11.96 14.32
C PHE A 315 42.33 -13.10 13.40
N PHE A 316 43.22 -13.78 12.70
CA PHE A 316 42.87 -14.92 11.86
C PHE A 316 42.38 -16.14 12.68
N LEU A 317 42.98 -16.38 13.85
CA LEU A 317 42.50 -17.40 14.78
C LEU A 317 41.10 -17.06 15.31
N ASN A 318 40.85 -15.82 15.72
CA ASN A 318 39.53 -15.35 16.17
C ASN A 318 38.46 -15.47 15.05
N PHE A 319 38.84 -15.24 13.79
CA PHE A 319 37.97 -15.49 12.63
C PHE A 319 37.58 -16.97 12.52
N ASN A 320 38.57 -17.86 12.54
CA ASN A 320 38.35 -19.30 12.43
C ASN A 320 37.56 -19.89 13.61
N GLU A 321 37.73 -19.35 14.82
CA GLU A 321 36.98 -19.76 16.01
C GLU A 321 35.47 -19.48 15.88
N LEU A 322 35.10 -18.31 15.35
CA LEU A 322 33.70 -17.86 15.32
C LEU A 322 32.98 -18.18 13.98
N LYS A 323 33.69 -18.43 12.88
CA LYS A 323 33.08 -18.55 11.54
C LYS A 323 31.97 -19.63 11.48
N SER A 324 32.17 -20.77 12.12
CA SER A 324 31.29 -21.95 12.00
C SER A 324 30.21 -22.10 13.09
N SER A 325 30.34 -21.44 14.25
CA SER A 325 29.33 -21.49 15.34
C SER A 325 28.17 -20.53 15.10
N LYS A 326 26.93 -20.83 15.51
CA LYS A 326 25.87 -19.79 15.50
C LYS A 326 26.18 -18.69 16.52
N ALA A 327 25.78 -17.46 16.24
CA ALA A 327 26.10 -16.31 17.09
C ALA A 327 25.56 -16.49 18.52
N LYS A 328 24.29 -16.90 18.67
CA LYS A 328 23.68 -17.18 19.99
C LYS A 328 24.41 -18.28 20.77
N GLU A 329 24.68 -19.42 20.13
CA GLU A 329 25.40 -20.56 20.74
C GLU A 329 26.80 -20.16 21.23
N TYR A 330 27.51 -19.33 20.46
CA TYR A 330 28.80 -18.80 20.86
C TYR A 330 28.70 -17.79 22.02
N LEU A 331 27.68 -16.92 22.02
CA LEU A 331 27.45 -15.96 23.11
C LEU A 331 27.10 -16.65 24.44
N GLY A 332 26.27 -17.70 24.41
CA GLY A 332 25.92 -18.50 25.59
C GLY A 332 27.10 -19.32 26.13
N SER A 333 27.92 -19.92 25.26
CA SER A 333 29.10 -20.69 25.67
C SER A 333 30.30 -19.83 26.08
N LYS A 334 30.46 -18.62 25.52
CA LYS A 334 31.59 -17.72 25.80
C LYS A 334 31.13 -16.27 26.10
N PRO A 335 30.35 -16.04 27.17
CA PRO A 335 29.80 -14.72 27.50
C PRO A 335 30.86 -13.67 27.89
N LYS A 336 32.09 -14.07 28.24
CA LYS A 336 33.19 -13.14 28.58
C LYS A 336 34.15 -12.86 27.39
N SER A 337 33.87 -13.40 26.20
CA SER A 337 34.67 -13.20 24.99
C SER A 337 34.71 -11.74 24.52
N ALA A 338 35.68 -11.41 23.65
CA ALA A 338 35.75 -10.09 23.03
C ALA A 338 34.52 -9.82 22.13
N PHE A 339 34.06 -10.82 21.39
CA PHE A 339 32.81 -10.77 20.61
C PHE A 339 31.58 -10.52 21.50
N ALA A 340 31.46 -11.19 22.66
CA ALA A 340 30.35 -10.92 23.58
C ALA A 340 30.36 -9.49 24.14
N LYS A 341 31.54 -8.92 24.42
CA LYS A 341 31.66 -7.50 24.79
C LYS A 341 31.21 -6.59 23.65
N PHE A 342 31.67 -6.85 22.42
CA PHE A 342 31.23 -6.13 21.21
C PHE A 342 29.71 -6.17 21.03
N CYS A 343 29.09 -7.34 21.10
CA CYS A 343 27.63 -7.48 21.00
C CYS A 343 26.88 -6.63 22.02
N ARG A 344 27.30 -6.61 23.29
CA ARG A 344 26.68 -5.76 24.32
C ARG A 344 26.84 -4.28 23.99
N THR A 345 28.07 -3.82 23.75
CA THR A 345 28.34 -2.40 23.46
C THR A 345 27.59 -1.91 22.22
N LYS A 346 27.53 -2.71 21.16
CA LYS A 346 26.80 -2.35 19.94
C LYS A 346 25.28 -2.42 20.11
N TYR A 347 24.74 -3.44 20.80
CA TYR A 347 23.30 -3.54 21.07
C TYR A 347 22.79 -2.35 21.88
N LEU A 348 23.51 -1.97 22.95
CA LEU A 348 23.13 -0.87 23.85
C LEU A 348 23.18 0.52 23.18
N ARG A 349 23.97 0.69 22.11
CA ARG A 349 24.03 1.93 21.32
C ARG A 349 23.00 1.96 20.20
N LEU A 350 22.74 0.81 19.56
CA LEU A 350 21.80 0.69 18.45
C LEU A 350 20.34 0.70 18.94
N VAL A 351 20.03 -0.07 19.99
CA VAL A 351 18.69 -0.14 20.57
C VAL A 351 18.61 0.81 21.77
N HIS A 352 17.82 1.87 21.64
CA HIS A 352 17.56 2.84 22.70
C HIS A 352 16.62 2.25 23.77
N PRO A 353 16.70 2.65 25.06
CA PRO A 353 15.78 2.16 26.10
C PRO A 353 14.29 2.34 25.77
N GLN A 354 13.93 3.44 25.10
CA GLN A 354 12.55 3.64 24.64
C GLN A 354 12.15 2.65 23.54
N MET A 355 13.04 2.34 22.59
CA MET A 355 12.77 1.32 21.57
C MET A 355 12.53 -0.05 22.21
N GLU A 356 13.36 -0.44 23.18
CA GLU A 356 13.20 -1.72 23.89
C GLU A 356 11.88 -1.79 24.67
N ALA A 357 11.54 -0.74 25.41
CA ALA A 357 10.27 -0.65 26.13
C ALA A 357 9.05 -0.66 25.19
N SER A 358 9.15 -0.04 24.01
CA SER A 358 8.10 -0.07 22.99
C SER A 358 7.97 -1.43 22.28
N PHE A 359 9.06 -2.14 22.02
CA PHE A 359 9.02 -3.41 21.30
C PHE A 359 8.64 -4.59 22.21
N PHE A 360 9.06 -4.57 23.47
CA PHE A 360 8.93 -5.73 24.37
C PHE A 360 8.10 -5.44 25.64
N GLY A 361 7.68 -4.20 25.88
CA GLY A 361 6.95 -3.80 27.08
C GLY A 361 7.82 -3.68 28.34
N ASP A 362 9.10 -4.04 28.28
CA ASP A 362 10.06 -3.87 29.37
C ASP A 362 11.49 -3.60 28.85
N THR A 363 12.42 -3.33 29.77
CA THR A 363 13.85 -3.12 29.46
C THR A 363 14.74 -4.19 30.11
N LYS A 364 14.22 -5.40 30.33
CA LYS A 364 14.95 -6.47 31.03
C LYS A 364 16.14 -6.97 30.22
N LEU A 365 16.07 -6.93 28.89
CA LEU A 365 17.17 -7.37 28.02
C LEU A 365 18.43 -6.53 28.26
N ARG A 366 18.30 -5.20 28.30
CA ARG A 366 19.38 -4.29 28.68
C ARG A 366 19.87 -4.51 30.10
N ILE A 367 18.96 -4.67 31.08
CA ILE A 367 19.34 -4.89 32.47
C ILE A 367 20.17 -6.18 32.61
N ASN A 368 19.76 -7.27 31.96
CA ASN A 368 20.45 -8.55 31.98
C ASN A 368 21.81 -8.48 31.26
N MET A 369 21.89 -7.79 30.11
CA MET A 369 23.16 -7.57 29.40
C MET A 369 24.15 -6.71 30.19
N VAL A 370 23.67 -5.72 30.95
CA VAL A 370 24.52 -4.82 31.76
C VAL A 370 24.97 -5.49 33.06
N ASN A 371 24.06 -6.18 33.76
CA ASN A 371 24.32 -6.69 35.11
C ASN A 371 24.89 -8.13 35.12
N GLY A 372 24.30 -9.06 34.36
CA GLY A 372 24.74 -10.46 34.29
C GLY A 372 25.61 -10.77 33.08
N GLY A 373 25.51 -9.97 32.01
CA GLY A 373 26.06 -10.28 30.71
C GLY A 373 25.30 -11.37 29.96
N GLU A 374 24.08 -11.69 30.39
CA GLU A 374 23.25 -12.71 29.76
C GLU A 374 22.63 -12.18 28.47
N PHE A 375 22.33 -13.09 27.54
CA PHE A 375 21.72 -12.80 26.25
C PHE A 375 20.40 -13.58 26.12
N PRO A 376 19.34 -13.01 25.54
CA PRO A 376 18.03 -13.67 25.50
C PRO A 376 17.95 -14.78 24.44
N ASP A 377 17.41 -15.92 24.85
CA ASP A 377 17.24 -17.09 23.98
C ASP A 377 16.07 -16.95 22.98
N ASP A 378 14.94 -16.34 23.38
CA ASP A 378 13.67 -16.42 22.62
C ASP A 378 13.25 -15.14 21.86
N ASN A 379 14.17 -14.22 21.60
CA ASN A 379 13.87 -12.97 20.89
C ASN A 379 14.41 -12.97 19.43
N ASP A 380 13.53 -12.82 18.44
CA ASP A 380 13.86 -12.81 17.01
C ASP A 380 14.69 -11.59 16.57
N LEU A 381 14.36 -10.39 17.06
CA LEU A 381 15.14 -9.18 16.79
C LEU A 381 16.57 -9.35 17.31
N PHE A 382 16.73 -9.91 18.51
CA PHE A 382 18.05 -10.22 19.06
C PHE A 382 18.77 -11.35 18.29
N THR A 383 18.06 -12.39 17.83
CA THR A 383 18.64 -13.42 16.94
C THR A 383 19.25 -12.79 15.69
N SER A 384 18.50 -11.92 15.02
CA SER A 384 18.97 -11.23 13.81
C SER A 384 20.10 -10.26 14.11
N PHE A 385 20.04 -9.53 15.23
CA PHE A 385 21.12 -8.67 15.69
C PHE A 385 22.42 -9.46 15.93
N ALA A 386 22.35 -10.60 16.62
CA ALA A 386 23.52 -11.40 16.98
C ALA A 386 24.22 -11.96 15.72
N GLU A 387 23.47 -12.44 14.74
CA GLU A 387 24.03 -12.91 13.46
C GLU A 387 24.61 -11.76 12.62
N MET A 388 23.96 -10.59 12.58
CA MET A 388 24.53 -9.37 11.97
C MET A 388 25.84 -8.98 12.65
N ALA A 389 25.86 -8.89 13.99
CA ALA A 389 27.02 -8.55 14.79
C ALA A 389 28.17 -9.55 14.58
N LYS A 390 27.88 -10.85 14.51
CA LYS A 390 28.85 -11.89 14.15
C LYS A 390 29.52 -11.59 12.81
N ARG A 391 28.77 -11.21 11.77
CA ARG A 391 29.37 -10.94 10.44
C ARG A 391 30.21 -9.66 10.43
N VAL A 392 29.80 -8.61 11.15
CA VAL A 392 30.64 -7.40 11.33
C VAL A 392 31.93 -7.73 12.09
N TRP A 393 31.87 -8.54 13.15
CA TRP A 393 33.05 -8.99 13.90
C TRP A 393 33.98 -9.86 13.05
N LEU A 394 33.46 -10.79 12.26
CA LEU A 394 34.27 -11.62 11.37
C LEU A 394 34.94 -10.78 10.26
N LEU A 395 34.24 -9.77 9.74
CA LEU A 395 34.81 -8.82 8.78
C LEU A 395 35.94 -8.00 9.41
N HIS A 396 35.80 -7.58 10.68
CA HIS A 396 36.86 -6.94 11.47
C HIS A 396 38.07 -7.86 11.66
N CYS A 397 37.85 -9.13 12.02
CA CYS A 397 38.94 -10.09 12.12
C CYS A 397 39.68 -10.24 10.79
N LEU A 398 38.99 -10.29 9.64
CA LEU A 398 39.65 -10.30 8.34
C LEU A 398 40.41 -9.01 8.04
N ALA A 399 39.85 -7.83 8.35
CA ALA A 399 40.50 -6.53 8.11
C ALA A 399 41.91 -6.46 8.73
N PHE A 400 42.06 -6.99 9.95
CA PHE A 400 43.33 -7.06 10.68
C PHE A 400 44.13 -8.36 10.46
N SER A 401 43.68 -9.27 9.58
CA SER A 401 44.45 -10.47 9.20
C SER A 401 45.30 -10.26 7.94
N PHE A 402 45.05 -9.20 7.16
CA PHE A 402 45.85 -8.84 5.99
C PHE A 402 47.17 -8.15 6.39
N GLU A 403 48.22 -8.33 5.58
CA GLU A 403 49.49 -7.59 5.76
C GLU A 403 49.32 -6.08 5.53
N ALA A 404 48.48 -5.69 4.57
CA ALA A 404 47.97 -4.33 4.43
C ALA A 404 46.57 -4.28 5.06
N GLU A 405 46.46 -3.69 6.25
CA GLU A 405 45.20 -3.61 6.99
C GLU A 405 44.10 -2.93 6.16
N ALA A 406 42.86 -3.41 6.28
CA ALA A 406 41.75 -2.84 5.53
C ALA A 406 41.24 -1.53 6.18
N GLU A 407 41.46 -0.41 5.50
CA GLU A 407 41.00 0.92 5.93
C GLU A 407 39.49 1.07 5.63
N ILE A 408 38.68 1.47 6.63
CA ILE A 408 37.28 1.82 6.43
C ILE A 408 37.14 3.32 6.09
N PHE A 409 36.28 3.66 5.12
CA PHE A 409 35.99 5.05 4.76
C PHE A 409 34.49 5.33 4.59
N GLN A 410 34.10 6.59 4.78
CA GLN A 410 32.75 7.10 4.59
C GLN A 410 32.82 8.49 3.95
N VAL A 411 31.76 8.90 3.26
CA VAL A 411 31.66 10.18 2.56
C VAL A 411 30.68 11.11 3.29
N GLY A 412 31.06 12.38 3.43
CA GLY A 412 30.26 13.40 4.09
C GLY A 412 29.03 13.84 3.29
N LYS A 413 28.06 14.46 3.99
CA LYS A 413 26.91 15.13 3.36
C LYS A 413 27.41 16.30 2.49
N GLY A 414 26.83 16.47 1.31
CA GLY A 414 27.16 17.54 0.36
C GLY A 414 28.37 17.25 -0.54
N CYS A 415 29.06 16.12 -0.38
CA CYS A 415 30.11 15.72 -1.30
C CYS A 415 29.55 15.43 -2.70
N ARG A 416 30.33 15.75 -3.74
CA ARG A 416 30.04 15.33 -5.13
C ARG A 416 30.13 13.80 -5.24
N PHE A 417 29.23 13.20 -6.02
CA PHE A 417 29.30 11.78 -6.33
C PHE A 417 30.57 11.44 -7.14
N SER A 418 31.21 10.32 -6.82
CA SER A 418 32.33 9.76 -7.58
C SER A 418 32.11 8.27 -7.76
N ASP A 419 31.89 7.84 -9.00
CA ASP A 419 31.72 6.44 -9.40
C ASP A 419 32.92 5.55 -9.04
N VAL A 420 34.13 6.09 -8.91
CA VAL A 420 35.32 5.35 -8.46
C VAL A 420 35.23 4.91 -7.00
N TYR A 421 34.64 5.73 -6.12
CA TYR A 421 34.61 5.50 -4.67
C TYR A 421 33.21 5.23 -4.11
N MET A 422 32.15 5.45 -4.89
CA MET A 422 30.78 5.48 -4.42
C MET A 422 29.84 4.68 -5.35
N GLU A 423 28.89 3.97 -4.75
CA GLU A 423 27.78 3.29 -5.43
C GLU A 423 26.47 3.92 -4.95
N SER A 424 25.59 4.33 -5.87
CA SER A 424 24.27 4.86 -5.49
C SER A 424 23.35 3.71 -5.08
N VAL A 425 22.70 3.81 -3.91
CA VAL A 425 21.63 2.86 -3.53
C VAL A 425 20.32 3.09 -4.29
N VAL A 426 20.20 4.22 -4.99
CA VAL A 426 19.04 4.55 -5.83
C VAL A 426 19.44 4.42 -7.30
N ASN A 427 18.75 3.54 -8.02
CA ASN A 427 18.81 3.49 -9.47
C ASN A 427 18.09 4.72 -10.03
N VAL A 428 18.86 5.74 -10.43
CA VAL A 428 18.38 6.84 -11.27
C VAL A 428 18.27 6.31 -12.71
N ASN A 429 17.29 5.43 -12.94
CA ASN A 429 16.96 4.99 -14.29
C ASN A 429 16.34 6.18 -15.03
N VAL A 430 16.99 6.60 -16.11
CA VAL A 430 16.63 7.75 -16.97
C VAL A 430 15.27 7.57 -17.68
N ASN A 431 14.57 6.46 -17.45
CA ASN A 431 13.32 6.07 -18.10
C ASN A 431 12.06 6.21 -17.19
N ASP A 432 12.19 6.69 -15.94
CA ASP A 432 11.02 7.16 -15.18
C ASP A 432 10.74 8.62 -15.59
N ASP A 433 9.76 8.83 -16.48
CA ASP A 433 9.43 10.10 -17.15
C ASP A 433 9.12 11.29 -16.20
N GLU A 434 8.94 11.07 -14.89
CA GLU A 434 8.75 12.12 -13.90
C GLU A 434 10.05 12.84 -13.46
N VAL A 435 11.23 12.25 -13.71
CA VAL A 435 12.52 12.77 -13.18
C VAL A 435 13.22 13.73 -14.16
N ALA A 436 12.74 13.86 -15.40
CA ALA A 436 13.38 14.64 -16.46
C ALA A 436 13.39 16.18 -16.27
N ILE A 437 12.79 16.72 -15.20
CA ILE A 437 12.52 18.15 -15.03
C ILE A 437 13.59 18.88 -14.17
N ALA A 438 14.55 18.17 -13.55
CA ALA A 438 15.54 18.74 -12.63
C ALA A 438 17.01 18.46 -13.00
N VAL A 439 17.44 18.87 -14.20
CA VAL A 439 18.84 18.67 -14.69
C VAL A 439 19.58 20.00 -14.87
N GLU A 440 19.94 20.64 -13.76
CA GLU A 440 20.95 21.74 -13.72
C GLU A 440 21.94 21.61 -12.53
N SER A 441 21.94 20.50 -11.77
CA SER A 441 22.84 20.32 -10.62
C SER A 441 23.39 18.90 -10.54
N GLU A 442 24.70 18.77 -10.30
CA GLU A 442 25.35 17.48 -10.02
C GLU A 442 24.72 16.84 -8.77
N PRO A 443 24.38 15.53 -8.79
CA PRO A 443 23.78 14.86 -7.64
C PRO A 443 24.77 14.81 -6.47
N GLN A 444 24.34 15.30 -5.31
CA GLN A 444 25.16 15.32 -4.10
C GLN A 444 24.82 14.15 -3.16
N VAL A 445 25.82 13.72 -2.40
CA VAL A 445 25.66 12.72 -1.34
C VAL A 445 24.83 13.34 -0.21
N GLY A 446 23.64 12.80 0.04
CA GLY A 446 22.84 13.12 1.22
C GLY A 446 23.46 12.51 2.48
N PHE A 447 23.82 11.22 2.41
CA PHE A 447 24.52 10.48 3.47
C PHE A 447 25.12 9.17 2.95
N THR A 448 26.10 8.62 3.67
CA THR A 448 26.63 7.26 3.44
C THR A 448 25.71 6.23 4.09
N VAL A 449 25.20 5.27 3.30
CA VAL A 449 24.34 4.17 3.75
C VAL A 449 25.18 3.00 4.27
N VAL A 450 26.24 2.65 3.54
CA VAL A 450 27.18 1.58 3.90
C VAL A 450 28.60 2.10 3.69
N PRO A 451 29.52 1.93 4.65
CA PRO A 451 30.92 2.34 4.50
C PRO A 451 31.63 1.59 3.35
N GLY A 452 32.63 2.24 2.76
CA GLY A 452 33.55 1.65 1.80
C GLY A 452 34.81 1.15 2.49
N PHE A 453 35.63 0.38 1.77
CA PHE A 453 36.88 -0.19 2.27
C PHE A 453 38.01 -0.07 1.25
N LYS A 454 39.24 0.11 1.72
CA LYS A 454 40.45 0.10 0.91
C LYS A 454 41.41 -0.98 1.44
N ILE A 455 41.83 -1.89 0.57
CA ILE A 455 42.69 -3.03 0.89
C ILE A 455 43.87 -3.03 -0.09
N GLY A 456 44.99 -2.45 0.32
CA GLY A 456 46.13 -2.18 -0.56
C GLY A 456 45.71 -1.31 -1.76
N LYS A 457 45.60 -1.93 -2.93
CA LYS A 457 45.19 -1.27 -4.20
C LYS A 457 43.70 -1.45 -4.54
N THR A 458 42.98 -2.32 -3.83
CA THR A 458 41.57 -2.60 -4.11
C THR A 458 40.67 -1.66 -3.32
N VAL A 459 39.78 -0.95 -4.00
CA VAL A 459 38.73 -0.12 -3.40
C VAL A 459 37.40 -0.83 -3.51
N LEU A 460 36.69 -0.94 -2.39
CA LEU A 460 35.28 -1.30 -2.30
C LEU A 460 34.52 0.01 -2.10
N GLN A 461 33.64 0.36 -3.04
CA GLN A 461 32.87 1.59 -3.00
C GLN A 461 32.00 1.67 -1.74
N CYS A 462 31.86 2.86 -1.16
CA CYS A 462 30.84 3.12 -0.15
C CYS A 462 29.48 3.26 -0.84
N GLN A 463 28.41 2.76 -0.21
CA GLN A 463 27.06 2.92 -0.76
C GLN A 463 26.45 4.20 -0.21
N VAL A 464 26.02 5.09 -1.11
CA VAL A 464 25.54 6.45 -0.77
C VAL A 464 24.10 6.67 -1.22
N TYR A 465 23.37 7.47 -0.44
CA TYR A 465 22.08 7.99 -0.85
C TYR A 465 22.28 9.35 -1.52
N LEU A 466 21.85 9.48 -2.78
CA LEU A 466 21.91 10.73 -3.52
C LEU A 466 20.64 11.54 -3.30
N SER A 467 20.80 12.82 -2.96
CA SER A 467 19.68 13.75 -2.77
C SER A 467 19.79 14.90 -3.76
N GLN A 468 18.65 15.35 -4.26
CA GLN A 468 18.54 16.53 -5.11
C GLN A 468 18.40 17.75 -4.20
N LEU A 469 19.32 18.71 -4.33
CA LEU A 469 19.15 20.03 -3.71
C LEU A 469 18.01 20.77 -4.43
N LEU A 470 16.90 21.00 -3.73
CA LEU A 470 16.02 22.10 -4.08
C LEU A 470 16.75 23.40 -3.78
N GLN A 471 17.32 24.04 -4.81
CA GLN A 471 17.71 25.44 -4.70
C GLN A 471 16.46 26.26 -4.42
N GLN A 472 16.36 26.82 -3.21
CA GLN A 472 15.48 27.96 -2.97
C GLN A 472 16.01 29.11 -3.83
N ARG A 473 15.19 29.53 -4.80
CA ARG A 473 15.38 30.78 -5.57
C ARG A 473 14.66 31.92 -4.87
#